data_AF-A0A2N6PZ47-F1
#
_entry.id   AF-A0A2N6PZ47-F1
#
_cell.length_a   1.000
_cell.length_b   1.000
_cell.length_c   1.000
_cell.angle_alpha   90.00
_cell.angle_beta   90.00
_cell.angle_gamma   90.00
#
_symmetry.space_group_name_H-M   'P 1'
#
loop_
_entity.id
_entity.type
_entity.pdbx_description
1 polymer ?
#
loop_
_entity_poly.entity_id
_entity_poly.type
_entity_poly.pdbx_seq_one_letter_code
_entity_poly.pdbx_strand_id
1 'polypeptide(L)'
;MSTVTETLPALRARRLDRVSLPNRAARVVMALLMLAAGGALLAANASFRAVEAVVATWLLSPFVEGQRAAIGEHYLVWTPTGDLIALQITVECTSLLIGLPLTVVAAVILAFTRVRWSRLFGGLAAMWGIVFAVNMLRLVLIGWATQTWGLDPGYKVSHVFVGSLVGVLGYVVGLVVMLLIIGVRAPQRRYTRRPRA
;
A
#
# COMPACT_ATOMS: atom_id res chain seq x y z
N MET A 1 -19.59 35.63 47.80
CA MET A 1 -19.73 35.27 46.37
C MET A 1 -18.35 35.27 45.72
N SER A 2 -17.59 34.17 45.82
CA SER A 2 -16.21 34.11 45.29
C SER A 2 -15.70 32.67 45.21
N THR A 3 -16.17 31.88 44.24
CA THR A 3 -15.68 30.49 44.07
C THR A 3 -15.57 30.03 42.61
N VAL A 4 -15.72 30.92 41.62
CA VAL A 4 -15.77 30.51 40.20
C VAL A 4 -14.46 30.76 39.44
N THR A 5 -13.58 31.63 39.92
CA THR A 5 -12.39 32.09 39.16
C THR A 5 -11.13 31.24 39.34
N GLU A 6 -10.98 30.45 40.40
CA GLU A 6 -9.76 29.64 40.65
C GLU A 6 -9.77 28.23 40.04
N THR A 7 -10.93 27.72 39.63
CA THR A 7 -11.07 26.30 39.21
C THR A 7 -10.77 26.06 37.73
N LEU A 8 -10.85 27.10 36.90
CA LEU A 8 -10.59 27.03 35.45
C LEU A 8 -9.14 26.68 35.06
N PRO A 9 -8.08 27.26 35.65
CA PRO A 9 -6.71 26.91 35.28
C PRO A 9 -6.34 25.48 35.69
N ALA A 10 -6.81 25.00 36.85
CA ALA A 10 -6.52 23.66 37.35
C ALA A 10 -7.14 22.53 36.50
N LEU A 11 -8.34 22.75 35.96
CA LEU A 11 -8.99 21.80 35.03
C LEU A 11 -8.33 21.78 33.65
N ARG A 12 -7.74 22.89 33.21
CA ARG A 12 -7.01 22.99 31.93
C ARG A 12 -5.64 22.31 32.02
N ALA A 13 -4.92 22.49 33.12
CA ALA A 13 -3.66 21.80 33.39
C ALA A 13 -3.84 20.27 33.45
N ARG A 14 -4.85 19.77 34.19
CA ARG A 14 -5.17 18.33 34.25
C ARG A 14 -5.59 17.73 32.90
N ARG A 15 -6.14 18.54 31.99
CA ARG A 15 -6.53 18.07 30.65
C ARG A 15 -5.33 17.97 29.70
N LEU A 16 -4.29 18.79 29.91
CA LEU A 16 -3.03 18.71 29.18
C LEU A 16 -2.17 17.53 29.68
N ASP A 17 -2.16 17.26 30.99
CA ASP A 17 -1.47 16.09 31.58
C ASP A 17 -2.13 14.75 31.21
N ARG A 18 -3.42 14.77 30.87
CA ARG A 18 -4.17 13.60 30.37
C ARG A 18 -3.97 13.30 28.88
N VAL A 19 -3.03 13.97 28.22
CA VAL A 19 -2.40 13.37 27.04
C VAL A 19 -1.32 12.45 27.59
N SER A 20 -1.68 11.22 27.93
CA SER A 20 -0.75 10.28 28.55
C SER A 20 0.49 10.12 27.66
N LEU A 21 1.60 10.73 28.07
CA LEU A 21 2.95 10.56 27.52
C LEU A 21 3.24 9.11 27.09
N PRO A 22 2.89 8.06 27.87
CA PRO A 22 3.09 6.67 27.45
C PRO A 22 2.36 6.28 26.15
N ASN A 23 1.21 6.89 25.86
CA ASN A 23 0.42 6.58 24.67
C ASN A 23 0.99 7.27 23.41
N ARG A 24 1.72 8.39 23.57
CA ARG A 24 2.46 9.03 22.47
C ARG A 24 3.76 8.29 22.19
N ALA A 25 4.51 7.92 23.22
CA ALA A 25 5.73 7.13 23.09
C ALA A 25 5.44 5.78 22.40
N ALA A 26 4.40 5.05 22.84
CA ALA A 26 3.99 3.78 22.22
C ALA A 26 3.69 3.92 20.72
N ARG A 27 3.08 5.03 20.29
CA ARG A 27 2.79 5.28 18.87
C ARG A 27 4.03 5.58 18.05
N VAL A 28 4.95 6.38 18.60
CA VAL A 28 6.23 6.66 17.94
C VAL A 28 7.04 5.37 17.81
N VAL A 29 7.12 4.56 18.86
CA VAL A 29 7.77 3.25 18.83
C VAL A 29 7.14 2.36 17.76
N MET A 30 5.81 2.27 17.71
CA MET A 30 5.13 1.47 16.69
C MET A 30 5.33 2.01 15.26
N ALA A 31 5.34 3.34 15.08
CA ALA A 31 5.66 3.95 13.79
C ALA A 31 7.09 3.59 13.34
N LEU A 32 8.07 3.65 14.27
CA LEU A 32 9.44 3.22 14.00
C LEU A 32 9.52 1.72 13.68
N LEU A 33 8.78 0.88 14.40
CA LEU A 33 8.71 -0.56 14.11
C LEU A 33 8.10 -0.83 12.73
N MET A 34 7.08 -0.07 12.29
CA MET A 34 6.53 -0.19 10.95
C MET A 34 7.54 0.21 9.87
N LEU A 35 8.30 1.29 10.10
CA LEU A 35 9.35 1.72 9.19
C LEU A 35 10.50 0.71 9.13
N ALA A 36 10.91 0.16 10.28
CA ALA A 36 11.92 -0.88 10.37
C ALA A 36 11.47 -2.17 9.66
N ALA A 37 10.21 -2.58 9.84
CA ALA A 37 9.64 -3.73 9.13
C ALA A 37 9.61 -3.50 7.61
N GLY A 38 9.22 -2.30 7.17
CA GLY A 38 9.29 -1.92 5.75
C GLY A 38 10.71 -1.94 5.19
N GLY A 39 11.68 -1.42 5.95
CA GLY A 39 13.10 -1.46 5.59
C GLY A 39 13.66 -2.89 5.53
N ALA A 40 13.27 -3.77 6.46
CA ALA A 40 13.65 -5.17 6.45
C ALA A 40 13.07 -5.92 5.23
N LEU A 41 11.80 -5.65 4.88
CA LEU A 41 11.19 -6.18 3.66
C LEU A 41 11.92 -5.69 2.40
N LEU A 42 12.36 -4.43 2.38
CA LEU A 42 13.14 -3.88 1.27
C LEU A 42 14.52 -4.55 1.16
N ALA A 43 15.18 -4.85 2.28
CA ALA A 43 16.42 -5.62 2.29
C ALA A 43 16.22 -7.06 1.79
N ALA A 44 15.05 -7.65 2.07
CA ALA A 44 14.64 -8.96 1.58
C ALA A 44 13.88 -8.92 0.22
N ASN A 45 14.00 -7.83 -0.54
CA ASN A 45 13.23 -7.60 -1.77
C ASN A 45 13.41 -8.71 -2.81
N ALA A 46 14.61 -9.30 -2.92
CA ALA A 46 14.86 -10.39 -3.86
C ALA A 46 14.01 -11.64 -3.53
N SER A 47 13.98 -12.03 -2.25
CA SER A 47 13.15 -13.13 -1.77
C SER A 47 11.65 -12.82 -1.94
N PHE A 48 11.26 -11.57 -1.70
CA PHE A 48 9.88 -11.14 -1.90
C PHE A 48 9.44 -11.23 -3.37
N ARG A 49 10.29 -10.77 -4.29
CA ARG A 49 10.08 -10.89 -5.74
C ARG A 49 9.99 -12.34 -6.20
N ALA A 50 10.73 -13.26 -5.56
CA ALA A 50 10.60 -14.68 -5.85
C ALA A 50 9.23 -15.24 -5.45
N VAL A 51 8.69 -14.82 -4.31
CA VAL A 51 7.31 -15.15 -3.91
C VAL A 51 6.30 -14.56 -4.90
N GLU A 52 6.48 -13.30 -5.31
CA GLU A 52 5.66 -12.66 -6.35
C GLU A 52 5.70 -13.44 -7.66
N ALA A 53 6.86 -13.96 -8.08
CA ALA A 53 7.01 -14.78 -9.28
C ALA A 53 6.21 -16.09 -9.19
N VAL A 54 6.28 -16.77 -8.04
CA VAL A 54 5.51 -18.02 -7.81
C VAL A 54 4.01 -17.73 -7.86
N VAL A 55 3.55 -16.70 -7.15
CA VAL A 55 2.12 -16.35 -7.10
C VAL A 55 1.61 -15.89 -8.47
N ALA A 56 2.39 -15.08 -9.19
CA ALA A 56 2.04 -14.64 -10.54
C ALA A 56 1.94 -15.83 -11.51
N THR A 57 2.87 -16.79 -11.42
CA THR A 57 2.83 -18.04 -12.20
C THR A 57 1.55 -18.84 -11.93
N TRP A 58 1.15 -18.93 -10.66
CA TRP A 58 -0.08 -19.59 -10.26
C TRP A 58 -1.34 -18.86 -10.75
N LEU A 59 -1.36 -17.52 -10.68
CA LEU A 59 -2.49 -16.71 -11.16
C LEU A 59 -2.61 -16.65 -12.69
N LEU A 60 -1.49 -16.76 -13.41
CA LEU A 60 -1.47 -16.92 -14.86
C LEU A 60 -1.97 -18.29 -15.31
N SER A 61 -2.00 -19.27 -14.39
CA SER A 61 -2.33 -20.65 -14.69
C SER A 61 -3.66 -20.88 -15.44
N PRO A 62 -4.79 -20.27 -15.05
CA PRO A 62 -6.04 -20.44 -15.77
C PRO A 62 -6.09 -19.76 -17.15
N PHE A 63 -5.17 -18.84 -17.47
CA PHE A 63 -5.28 -17.97 -18.64
C PHE A 63 -4.33 -18.32 -19.80
N VAL A 64 -3.34 -19.20 -19.60
CA VAL A 64 -2.16 -19.32 -20.50
C VAL A 64 -1.72 -20.77 -20.67
N GLU A 65 -2.07 -21.52 -21.71
CA GLU A 65 -1.61 -22.94 -21.85
C GLU A 65 -0.07 -23.10 -21.96
N GLY A 66 0.53 -24.06 -21.22
CA GLY A 66 1.98 -24.39 -21.31
C GLY A 66 2.69 -24.68 -19.96
N GLN A 67 3.99 -25.01 -20.01
CA GLN A 67 4.85 -25.16 -18.83
C GLN A 67 5.11 -23.79 -18.19
N ARG A 68 4.67 -23.62 -16.93
CA ARG A 68 4.77 -22.38 -16.17
C ARG A 68 5.61 -22.65 -14.94
N ALA A 69 6.83 -22.14 -14.91
CA ALA A 69 7.71 -22.28 -13.76
C ALA A 69 8.25 -20.91 -13.37
N ALA A 70 8.33 -20.69 -12.06
CA ALA A 70 9.06 -19.58 -11.49
C ALA A 70 10.47 -20.06 -11.12
N ILE A 71 11.49 -19.32 -11.53
CA ILE A 71 12.89 -19.58 -11.17
C ILE A 71 13.46 -18.30 -10.55
N GLY A 72 13.52 -18.29 -9.22
CA GLY A 72 13.87 -17.07 -8.48
C GLY A 72 12.90 -15.95 -8.81
N GLU A 73 13.41 -14.85 -9.37
CA GLU A 73 12.64 -13.63 -9.70
C GLU A 73 12.06 -13.65 -11.12
N HIS A 74 12.19 -14.76 -11.84
CA HIS A 74 11.72 -14.92 -13.21
C HIS A 74 10.49 -15.83 -13.26
N TYR A 75 9.54 -15.51 -14.13
CA TYR A 75 8.47 -16.44 -14.51
C TYR A 75 8.50 -16.68 -16.02
N LEU A 76 8.27 -17.92 -16.42
CA LEU A 76 8.40 -18.39 -17.80
C LEU A 76 7.06 -18.30 -18.53
N VAL A 77 7.08 -17.74 -19.74
CA VAL A 77 5.90 -17.58 -20.61
C VAL A 77 6.26 -17.98 -22.04
N TRP A 78 5.38 -18.72 -22.71
CA TRP A 78 5.51 -19.06 -24.12
C TRP A 78 4.99 -17.93 -25.00
N THR A 79 5.67 -17.67 -26.10
CA THR A 79 5.23 -16.74 -27.15
C THR A 79 4.35 -17.42 -28.19
N PRO A 80 3.60 -16.66 -29.03
CA PRO A 80 2.86 -17.24 -30.15
C PRO A 80 3.76 -18.01 -31.13
N THR A 81 5.05 -17.64 -31.22
CA THR A 81 6.04 -18.24 -32.10
C THR A 81 6.62 -19.54 -31.56
N GLY A 82 6.25 -19.95 -30.34
CA GLY A 82 6.77 -21.15 -29.69
C GLY A 82 8.11 -20.95 -28.97
N ASP A 83 8.56 -19.71 -28.77
CA ASP A 83 9.75 -19.41 -27.98
C ASP A 83 9.37 -19.29 -26.49
N LEU A 84 10.21 -19.87 -25.61
CA LEU A 84 10.07 -19.75 -24.17
C LEU A 84 10.85 -18.52 -23.66
N ILE A 85 10.14 -17.56 -23.07
CA ILE A 85 10.73 -16.32 -22.56
C ILE A 85 10.65 -16.29 -21.04
N ALA A 86 11.79 -15.97 -20.40
CA ALA A 86 11.86 -15.69 -18.98
C ALA A 86 11.62 -14.19 -18.71
N LEU A 87 10.46 -13.86 -18.15
CA LEU A 87 10.13 -12.49 -17.74
C LEU A 87 10.68 -12.25 -16.33
N GLN A 88 11.62 -11.32 -16.22
CA GLN A 88 12.18 -10.90 -14.93
C GLN A 88 11.24 -9.89 -14.26
N ILE A 89 10.78 -10.17 -13.04
CA ILE A 89 10.06 -9.18 -12.23
C ILE A 89 11.05 -8.17 -11.72
N THR A 90 11.17 -6.97 -12.27
CA THR A 90 12.11 -5.94 -11.78
C THR A 90 11.63 -5.26 -10.49
N VAL A 91 12.51 -4.47 -9.86
CA VAL A 91 12.16 -3.64 -8.69
C VAL A 91 11.02 -2.65 -8.96
N GLU A 92 10.77 -2.29 -10.21
CA GLU A 92 9.67 -1.39 -10.60
C GLU A 92 8.31 -2.10 -10.64
N CYS A 93 8.31 -3.43 -10.65
CA CYS A 93 7.15 -4.31 -10.74
C CYS A 93 6.84 -5.04 -9.42
N THR A 94 7.48 -4.64 -8.32
CA THR A 94 7.19 -5.21 -7.01
C THR A 94 6.15 -4.39 -6.25
N SER A 95 5.26 -5.08 -5.54
CA SER A 95 4.31 -4.43 -4.64
C SER A 95 5.01 -3.70 -3.48
N LEU A 96 6.25 -4.08 -3.13
CA LEU A 96 7.03 -3.38 -2.09
C LEU A 96 7.29 -1.92 -2.44
N LEU A 97 7.60 -1.61 -3.70
CA LEU A 97 7.90 -0.25 -4.13
C LEU A 97 6.69 0.68 -3.97
N ILE A 98 5.49 0.16 -4.22
CA ILE A 98 4.23 0.90 -4.10
C ILE A 98 3.75 0.95 -2.63
N GLY A 99 3.87 -0.16 -1.91
CA GLY A 99 3.36 -0.29 -0.53
C GLY A 99 4.22 0.41 0.52
N LEU A 100 5.53 0.52 0.31
CA LEU A 100 6.46 1.15 1.25
C LEU A 100 6.17 2.65 1.50
N PRO A 101 6.05 3.52 0.48
CA PRO A 101 5.69 4.93 0.70
C PRO A 101 4.31 5.09 1.38
N LEU A 102 3.34 4.21 1.08
CA LEU A 102 2.04 4.22 1.77
C LEU A 102 2.16 3.80 3.25
N THR A 103 3.06 2.87 3.55
CA THR A 103 3.39 2.47 4.93
C THR A 103 4.05 3.63 5.70
N VAL A 104 4.90 4.41 5.03
CA VAL A 104 5.46 5.65 5.62
C VAL A 104 4.34 6.64 5.96
N VAL A 105 3.39 6.85 5.05
CA VAL A 105 2.22 7.72 5.31
C VAL A 105 1.42 7.20 6.52
N ALA A 106 1.18 5.89 6.62
CA ALA A 106 0.49 5.29 7.75
C ALA A 106 1.26 5.50 9.08
N ALA A 107 2.58 5.34 9.06
CA ALA A 107 3.45 5.56 10.22
C ALA A 107 3.43 7.02 10.68
N VAL A 108 3.46 7.98 9.75
CA VAL A 108 3.32 9.41 10.03
C VAL A 108 1.94 9.69 10.64
N ILE A 109 0.86 9.17 10.06
CA ILE A 109 -0.50 9.34 10.62
C ILE A 109 -0.55 8.79 12.04
N LEU A 110 0.03 7.61 12.31
CA LEU A 110 0.07 7.02 13.66
C LEU A 110 0.82 7.91 14.66
N ALA A 111 1.96 8.48 14.26
CA ALA A 111 2.78 9.32 15.11
C ALA A 111 2.07 10.64 15.50
N PHE A 112 1.29 11.23 14.59
CA PHE A 112 0.67 12.55 14.79
C PHE A 112 -0.81 12.52 15.19
N THR A 113 -1.55 11.43 14.96
CA THR A 113 -3.01 11.41 15.15
C THR A 113 -3.48 10.40 16.20
N ARG A 114 -4.71 10.59 16.71
CA ARG A 114 -5.35 9.69 17.70
C ARG A 114 -6.26 8.68 17.03
N VAL A 115 -5.67 7.71 16.35
CA VAL A 115 -6.40 6.61 15.69
C VAL A 115 -6.49 5.39 16.61
N ARG A 116 -7.57 4.62 16.48
CA ARG A 116 -7.72 3.30 17.15
C ARG A 116 -6.82 2.27 16.46
N TRP A 117 -6.06 1.50 17.23
CA TRP A 117 -5.13 0.47 16.71
C TRP A 117 -5.77 -0.49 15.71
N SER A 118 -6.98 -0.97 15.99
CA SER A 118 -7.70 -1.88 15.08
C SER A 118 -7.99 -1.27 13.70
N ARG A 119 -8.29 0.03 13.64
CA ARG A 119 -8.53 0.75 12.38
C ARG A 119 -7.24 1.00 11.62
N LEU A 120 -6.13 1.26 12.34
CA LEU A 120 -4.82 1.39 11.71
C LEU A 120 -4.40 0.09 11.04
N PHE A 121 -4.36 -1.01 11.79
CA PHE A 121 -3.93 -2.30 11.25
C PHE A 121 -4.90 -2.81 10.18
N GLY A 122 -6.21 -2.61 10.36
CA GLY A 122 -7.20 -2.94 9.33
C GLY A 122 -6.99 -2.14 8.05
N GLY A 123 -6.72 -0.83 8.15
CA GLY A 123 -6.46 0.03 6.99
C GLY A 123 -5.15 -0.32 6.29
N LEU A 124 -4.10 -0.60 7.07
CA LEU A 124 -2.78 -1.00 6.54
C LEU A 124 -2.86 -2.37 5.85
N ALA A 125 -3.53 -3.34 6.45
CA ALA A 125 -3.71 -4.66 5.87
C ALA A 125 -4.54 -4.59 4.58
N ALA A 126 -5.63 -3.82 4.56
CA ALA A 126 -6.43 -3.59 3.37
C ALA A 126 -5.61 -2.92 2.25
N MET A 127 -4.80 -1.91 2.60
CA MET A 127 -3.91 -1.23 1.66
C MET A 127 -2.90 -2.20 1.03
N TRP A 128 -2.19 -2.97 1.84
CA TRP A 128 -1.23 -3.97 1.35
C TRP A 128 -1.91 -5.04 0.49
N GLY A 129 -3.10 -5.50 0.88
CA GLY A 129 -3.88 -6.44 0.10
C GLY A 129 -4.26 -5.90 -1.28
N ILE A 130 -4.70 -4.64 -1.36
CA ILE A 130 -5.04 -3.97 -2.63
C ILE A 130 -3.79 -3.79 -3.48
N VAL A 131 -2.71 -3.26 -2.92
CA VAL A 131 -1.45 -3.03 -3.65
C VAL A 131 -0.89 -4.34 -4.19
N PHE A 132 -0.89 -5.40 -3.38
CA PHE A 132 -0.48 -6.73 -3.81
C PHE A 132 -1.36 -7.27 -4.93
N ALA A 133 -2.69 -7.21 -4.79
CA ALA A 133 -3.63 -7.69 -5.81
C ALA A 133 -3.47 -6.94 -7.14
N VAL A 134 -3.31 -5.61 -7.09
CA VAL A 134 -3.09 -4.79 -8.27
C VAL A 134 -1.74 -5.09 -8.92
N ASN A 135 -0.70 -5.34 -8.11
CA ASN A 135 0.59 -5.77 -8.64
C ASN A 135 0.50 -7.13 -9.34
N MET A 136 -0.20 -8.10 -8.73
CA MET A 136 -0.42 -9.40 -9.35
C MET A 136 -1.19 -9.28 -10.67
N LEU A 137 -2.23 -8.43 -10.71
CA LEU A 137 -2.95 -8.14 -11.96
C LEU A 137 -2.01 -7.55 -13.03
N ARG A 138 -1.13 -6.62 -12.65
CA ARG A 138 -0.12 -6.07 -13.56
C ARG A 138 0.79 -7.17 -14.13
N LEU A 139 1.32 -8.06 -13.28
CA LEU A 139 2.18 -9.16 -13.73
C LEU A 139 1.43 -10.12 -14.66
N VAL A 140 0.18 -10.46 -14.33
CA VAL A 140 -0.68 -11.32 -15.16
C VAL A 140 -0.93 -10.67 -16.52
N LEU A 141 -1.25 -9.38 -16.57
CA LEU A 141 -1.49 -8.66 -17.81
C LEU A 141 -0.24 -8.60 -18.69
N ILE A 142 0.95 -8.40 -18.11
CA ILE A 142 2.22 -8.41 -18.85
C ILE A 142 2.48 -9.81 -19.43
N GLY A 143 2.33 -10.87 -18.63
CA GLY A 143 2.50 -12.25 -19.08
C GLY A 143 1.54 -12.60 -20.22
N TRP A 144 0.25 -12.31 -20.03
CA TRP A 144 -0.79 -12.57 -21.03
C TRP A 144 -0.59 -11.77 -22.33
N ALA A 145 -0.22 -10.49 -22.23
CA ALA A 145 0.07 -9.68 -23.41
C ALA A 145 1.33 -10.15 -24.16
N THR A 146 2.34 -10.63 -23.42
CA THR A 146 3.56 -11.18 -24.01
C THR A 146 3.27 -12.49 -24.74
N GLN A 147 2.37 -13.32 -24.21
CA GLN A 147 1.92 -14.53 -24.89
C GLN A 147 1.08 -14.25 -26.14
N THR A 148 0.24 -13.21 -26.13
CA THR A 148 -0.68 -12.94 -27.24
C THR A 148 -0.05 -12.12 -28.37
N TRP A 149 0.80 -11.16 -28.03
CA TRP A 149 1.38 -10.21 -28.99
C TRP A 149 2.92 -10.22 -29.04
N GLY A 150 3.57 -11.17 -28.34
CA GLY A 150 5.03 -11.29 -28.31
C GLY A 150 5.73 -10.17 -27.52
N LEU A 151 7.06 -10.11 -27.64
CA LEU A 151 7.89 -9.09 -26.98
C LEU A 151 7.66 -7.67 -27.53
N ASP A 152 7.37 -7.57 -28.82
CA ASP A 152 7.07 -6.31 -29.49
C ASP A 152 5.85 -6.53 -30.38
N PRO A 153 4.69 -5.89 -30.12
CA PRO A 153 4.45 -4.79 -29.18
C PRO A 153 4.00 -5.20 -27.76
N GLY A 154 3.68 -6.47 -27.53
CA GLY A 154 2.94 -6.94 -26.35
C GLY A 154 3.58 -6.60 -24.99
N TYR A 155 4.87 -6.91 -24.83
CA TYR A 155 5.60 -6.58 -23.61
C TYR A 155 5.79 -5.08 -23.44
N LYS A 156 6.24 -4.35 -24.48
CA LYS A 156 6.51 -2.91 -24.38
C LYS A 156 5.26 -2.10 -24.01
N VAL A 157 4.13 -2.36 -24.66
CA VAL A 157 2.89 -1.62 -24.40
C VAL A 157 2.34 -1.94 -23.02
N SER A 158 2.28 -3.23 -22.67
CA SER A 158 1.70 -3.65 -21.39
C SER A 158 2.57 -3.31 -20.19
N HIS A 159 3.90 -3.38 -20.34
CA HIS A 159 4.83 -3.04 -19.28
C HIS A 159 4.86 -1.53 -19.00
N VAL A 160 4.93 -0.70 -20.06
CA VAL A 160 5.10 0.75 -19.91
C VAL A 160 3.78 1.46 -19.64
N PHE A 161 2.74 1.21 -20.44
CA PHE A 161 1.49 1.98 -20.36
C PHE A 161 0.48 1.36 -19.41
N VAL A 162 0.14 0.08 -19.64
CA VAL A 162 -0.90 -0.59 -18.85
C VAL A 162 -0.39 -0.81 -17.42
N GLY A 163 0.85 -1.25 -17.26
CA GLY A 163 1.47 -1.48 -15.95
C GLY A 163 1.55 -0.21 -15.10
N SER A 164 1.93 0.92 -15.69
CA SER A 164 1.99 2.21 -14.98
C SER A 164 0.60 2.70 -14.57
N LEU A 165 -0.38 2.63 -15.48
CA LEU A 165 -1.75 3.04 -15.17
C LEU A 165 -2.35 2.21 -14.03
N VAL A 166 -2.20 0.88 -14.11
CA VAL A 166 -2.67 -0.06 -13.09
C VAL A 166 -1.96 0.20 -11.75
N GLY A 167 -0.64 0.44 -11.77
CA GLY A 167 0.13 0.78 -10.57
C GLY A 167 -0.33 2.07 -9.88
N VAL A 168 -0.56 3.14 -10.64
CA VAL A 168 -1.06 4.43 -10.12
C VAL A 168 -2.45 4.26 -9.52
N LEU A 169 -3.34 3.54 -10.20
CA LEU A 169 -4.67 3.25 -9.68
C LEU A 169 -4.60 2.44 -8.38
N GLY A 170 -3.75 1.42 -8.31
CA GLY A 170 -3.54 0.65 -7.08
C GLY A 170 -3.05 1.49 -5.92
N TYR A 171 -2.11 2.41 -6.18
CA TYR A 171 -1.62 3.34 -5.17
C TYR A 171 -2.73 4.25 -4.64
N VAL A 172 -3.50 4.87 -5.54
CA VAL A 172 -4.60 5.79 -5.17
C VAL A 172 -5.69 5.05 -4.40
N VAL A 173 -6.14 3.89 -4.91
CA VAL A 173 -7.18 3.09 -4.26
C VAL A 173 -6.70 2.58 -2.90
N GLY A 174 -5.48 2.06 -2.80
CA GLY A 174 -4.89 1.61 -1.55
C GLY A 174 -4.82 2.73 -0.50
N LEU A 175 -4.36 3.92 -0.90
CA LEU A 175 -4.32 5.10 -0.03
C LEU A 175 -5.71 5.52 0.42
N VAL A 176 -6.68 5.63 -0.50
CA VAL A 176 -8.05 6.05 -0.18
C VAL A 176 -8.70 5.07 0.78
N VAL A 177 -8.62 3.76 0.51
CA VAL A 177 -9.18 2.72 1.38
C VAL A 177 -8.53 2.76 2.76
N MET A 178 -7.20 2.91 2.83
CA MET A 178 -6.49 3.06 4.09
C MET A 178 -7.03 4.25 4.91
N LEU A 179 -7.14 5.43 4.28
CA LEU A 179 -7.61 6.65 4.95
C LEU A 179 -9.07 6.54 5.41
N LEU A 180 -9.93 5.91 4.60
CA LEU A 180 -11.33 5.65 4.93
C LEU A 180 -11.47 4.74 6.15
N ILE A 181 -10.70 3.64 6.21
CA ILE A 181 -10.74 2.68 7.32
C ILE A 181 -10.16 3.30 8.60
N ILE A 182 -9.04 4.01 8.49
CA ILE A 182 -8.44 4.78 9.59
C ILE A 182 -9.44 5.82 10.13
N GLY A 183 -10.29 6.36 9.24
CA GLY A 183 -11.31 7.35 9.57
C GLY A 183 -10.77 8.77 9.57
N VAL A 184 -9.74 9.06 8.76
CA VAL A 184 -9.25 10.42 8.53
C VAL A 184 -10.30 11.14 7.67
N ARG A 185 -11.29 11.76 8.31
CA ARG A 185 -12.26 12.58 7.59
C ARG A 185 -11.60 13.90 7.22
N ALA A 186 -11.72 14.28 5.95
CA ALA A 186 -11.39 15.63 5.51
C ALA A 186 -12.16 16.64 6.38
N PRO A 187 -11.54 17.77 6.79
CA PRO A 187 -12.24 18.79 7.54
C PRO A 187 -13.38 19.30 6.68
N GLN A 188 -14.62 18.90 7.00
CA GLN A 188 -15.81 19.47 6.39
C GLN A 188 -15.78 20.95 6.75
N ARG A 189 -15.43 21.80 5.78
CA ARG A 189 -15.68 23.24 5.85
C ARG A 189 -17.18 23.41 6.04
N ARG A 190 -17.62 23.52 7.29
CA ARG A 190 -18.97 23.97 7.63
C ARG A 190 -19.09 25.39 7.10
N TYR A 191 -19.64 25.51 5.90
CA TYR A 191 -20.13 26.79 5.40
C TYR A 191 -21.39 27.13 6.19
N THR A 192 -21.22 27.64 7.41
CA THR A 192 -22.33 28.25 8.16
C THR A 192 -22.70 29.54 7.44
N ARG A 193 -23.67 29.42 6.53
CA ARG A 193 -24.39 30.55 5.95
C ARG A 193 -25.16 31.21 7.11
N ARG A 194 -24.60 32.28 7.70
CA ARG A 194 -25.35 33.13 8.64
C ARG A 194 -26.55 33.73 7.88
N PRO A 195 -27.78 33.62 8.38
CA PRO A 195 -28.89 34.42 7.86
C PRO A 195 -28.56 35.89 8.15
N ARG A 196 -28.61 36.75 7.13
CA ARG A 196 -28.65 38.19 7.35
C ARG A 196 -30.08 38.52 7.82
N ALA A 197 -30.16 39.14 8.99
CA ALA A 197 -31.35 39.83 9.47
C ALA A 197 -31.56 41.12 8.67
#